data_AF-A0A0D7Q9S5-F1
#
_entry.id   AF-A0A0D7Q9S5-F1
#
_cell.length_a   1.000
_cell.length_b   1.000
_cell.length_c   1.000
_cell.angle_alpha   90.00
_cell.angle_beta   90.00
_cell.angle_gamma   90.00
#
_symmetry.space_group_name_H-M   'P 1'
#
loop_
_entity.id
_entity.type
_entity.pdbx_description
1 polymer ?
#
loop_
_entity_poly.entity_id
_entity_poly.type
_entity_poly.pdbx_seq_one_letter_code
_entity_poly.pdbx_strand_id
1 'polypeptide(L)'
;MVAMSQQAAWWQKYGTLAQMAQATVALLGFVAILLQINEIRTANRASSARTVFLGYTDLAFKNPKFAYPDYDAIKTGSRDDRTQYESFVSYFLYACEETIAAFADKREWQASCDYDLRPHLPFLCEKSRAQPAYLATYGADTQQWVKTSLQTASVAPPDCKLGKT
;
A
#
# COMPACT_ATOMS: atom_id res chain seq x y z
N MET A 1 27.76 61.12 -30.70
CA MET A 1 27.82 59.65 -30.83
C MET A 1 28.28 58.93 -29.56
N VAL A 2 29.15 59.50 -28.71
CA VAL A 2 29.64 58.84 -27.47
C VAL A 2 28.57 58.73 -26.35
N ALA A 3 27.63 59.67 -26.24
CA ALA A 3 26.58 59.63 -25.20
C ALA A 3 25.51 58.55 -25.46
N MET A 4 25.15 58.31 -26.73
CA MET A 4 24.17 57.28 -27.12
C MET A 4 24.72 55.85 -26.92
N SER A 5 26.03 55.64 -27.11
CA SER A 5 26.65 54.33 -26.86
C SER A 5 26.75 53.99 -25.37
N GLN A 6 26.96 54.99 -24.50
CA GLN A 6 26.95 54.82 -23.05
C GLN A 6 25.54 54.49 -22.51
N GLN A 7 24.49 55.15 -23.03
CA GLN A 7 23.10 54.83 -22.68
C GLN A 7 22.69 53.43 -23.15
N ALA A 8 23.07 53.03 -24.37
CA ALA A 8 22.83 51.67 -24.87
C ALA A 8 23.51 50.60 -23.99
N ALA A 9 24.76 50.82 -23.57
CA ALA A 9 25.47 49.89 -22.69
C ALA A 9 24.85 49.78 -21.28
N TRP A 10 24.28 50.87 -20.75
CA TRP A 10 23.58 50.88 -19.47
C TRP A 10 22.29 50.05 -19.55
N TRP A 11 21.40 50.32 -20.51
CA TRP A 11 20.15 49.56 -20.71
C TRP A 11 20.39 48.07 -21.01
N GLN A 12 21.43 47.74 -21.77
CA GLN A 12 21.81 46.35 -22.04
C GLN A 12 22.23 45.61 -20.76
N LYS A 13 22.95 46.25 -19.83
CA LYS A 13 23.32 45.63 -18.54
C LYS A 13 22.09 45.31 -17.68
N TYR A 14 21.10 46.21 -17.60
CA TYR A 14 19.84 45.92 -16.88
C TYR A 14 18.99 44.87 -17.59
N GLY A 15 19.01 44.84 -18.92
CA GLY A 15 18.34 43.81 -19.71
C GLY A 15 18.90 42.41 -19.46
N THR A 16 20.22 42.23 -19.51
CA THR A 16 20.86 40.94 -19.21
C THR A 16 20.63 40.51 -17.76
N LEU A 17 20.70 41.45 -16.81
CA LEU A 17 20.42 41.16 -15.40
C LEU A 17 18.97 40.69 -15.20
N ALA A 18 18.00 41.32 -15.86
CA ALA A 18 16.60 40.92 -15.82
C ALA A 18 16.39 39.52 -16.43
N GLN A 19 17.06 39.20 -17.54
CA GLN A 19 17.00 37.86 -18.14
C GLN A 19 17.60 36.79 -17.22
N MET A 20 18.74 37.08 -16.58
CA MET A 20 19.35 36.16 -15.60
C MET A 20 18.46 35.97 -14.37
N ALA A 21 17.82 37.04 -13.88
CA ALA A 21 16.84 36.96 -12.80
C ALA A 21 15.63 36.11 -13.19
N GLN A 22 15.05 36.33 -14.38
CA GLN A 22 13.94 35.54 -14.89
C GLN A 22 14.32 34.05 -15.05
N ALA A 23 15.50 33.76 -15.61
CA ALA A 23 15.99 32.40 -15.74
C ALA A 23 16.16 31.72 -14.37
N THR A 24 16.67 32.45 -13.38
CA THR A 24 16.81 31.95 -12.00
C THR A 24 15.45 31.65 -11.37
N VAL A 25 14.49 32.58 -11.48
CA VAL A 25 13.13 32.37 -10.96
C VAL A 25 12.45 31.19 -11.65
N ALA A 26 12.61 31.04 -12.96
CA ALA A 26 12.08 29.90 -13.71
C ALA A 26 12.67 28.57 -13.21
N LEU A 27 13.98 28.51 -13.00
CA LEU A 27 14.65 27.32 -12.45
C LEU A 27 14.15 26.98 -11.04
N LEU A 28 14.00 27.98 -10.16
CA LEU A 28 13.43 27.78 -8.83
C LEU A 28 11.98 27.29 -8.90
N GLY A 29 11.19 27.82 -9.83
CA GLY A 29 9.82 27.35 -10.10
C GLY A 29 9.78 25.87 -10.50
N PHE A 30 10.67 25.43 -11.39
CA PHE A 30 10.78 24.01 -11.75
C PHE A 30 11.15 23.12 -10.56
N VAL A 31 12.10 23.55 -9.73
CA VAL A 31 12.48 22.81 -8.52
C VAL A 31 11.29 22.68 -7.56
N ALA A 32 10.54 23.77 -7.34
CA ALA A 32 9.35 23.75 -6.50
C ALA A 32 8.28 22.77 -7.03
N ILE A 33 8.07 22.71 -8.34
CA ILE A 33 7.15 21.76 -8.98
C ILE A 33 7.60 20.31 -8.75
N LEU A 34 8.90 20.01 -8.86
CA LEU A 34 9.42 18.66 -8.63
C LEU A 34 9.17 18.19 -7.19
N LEU A 35 9.38 19.09 -6.21
CA LEU A 35 9.07 18.81 -4.81
C LEU A 35 7.56 18.57 -4.60
N GLN A 36 6.70 19.41 -5.19
CA GLN A 36 5.24 19.24 -5.12
C GLN A 36 4.79 17.91 -5.72
N ILE A 37 5.36 17.48 -6.86
CA ILE A 37 5.01 16.19 -7.47
C ILE A 37 5.30 15.03 -6.51
N ASN A 38 6.40 15.09 -5.76
CA ASN A 38 6.72 14.05 -4.79
C ASN A 38 5.66 14.00 -3.67
N GLU A 39 5.31 15.15 -3.10
CA GLU A 39 4.28 15.24 -2.05
C GLU A 39 2.91 14.76 -2.55
N ILE A 40 2.51 15.15 -3.77
CA ILE A 40 1.26 14.71 -4.40
C ILE A 40 1.25 13.19 -4.56
N ARG A 41 2.36 12.59 -5.00
CA ARG A 41 2.45 11.13 -5.15
C ARG A 41 2.29 10.42 -3.80
N THR A 42 2.97 10.90 -2.76
CA THR A 42 2.86 10.35 -1.41
C THR A 42 1.44 10.49 -0.85
N ALA A 43 0.84 11.68 -0.98
CA ALA A 43 -0.53 11.93 -0.54
C ALA A 43 -1.56 11.07 -1.29
N ASN A 44 -1.41 10.92 -2.61
CA ASN A 44 -2.29 10.08 -3.43
C ASN A 44 -2.18 8.60 -3.05
N ARG A 45 -0.97 8.09 -2.80
CA ARG A 45 -0.77 6.71 -2.31
C ARG A 45 -1.45 6.49 -0.97
N ALA A 46 -1.24 7.40 -0.01
CA ALA A 46 -1.88 7.34 1.30
C ALA A 46 -3.43 7.41 1.21
N SER A 47 -3.96 8.27 0.34
CA SER A 47 -5.40 8.37 0.12
C SER A 47 -5.97 7.09 -0.50
N SER A 48 -5.31 6.56 -1.53
CA SER A 48 -5.70 5.32 -2.20
C SER A 48 -5.71 4.14 -1.22
N ALA A 49 -4.64 3.99 -0.44
CA ALA A 49 -4.52 2.94 0.57
C ALA A 49 -5.67 3.00 1.60
N ARG A 50 -6.00 4.19 2.11
CA ARG A 50 -7.16 4.38 3.01
C ARG A 50 -8.47 3.97 2.36
N THR A 51 -8.69 4.33 1.10
CA THR A 51 -9.91 3.95 0.38
C THR A 51 -10.02 2.44 0.24
N VAL A 52 -8.95 1.74 -0.15
CA VAL A 52 -8.96 0.28 -0.28
C VAL A 52 -9.18 -0.38 1.09
N PHE A 53 -8.50 0.07 2.13
CA PHE A 53 -8.66 -0.45 3.49
C PHE A 53 -10.07 -0.23 4.04
N LEU A 54 -10.64 0.97 3.88
CA LEU A 54 -12.02 1.25 4.27
C LEU A 54 -13.01 0.37 3.49
N GLY A 55 -12.75 0.10 2.20
CA GLY A 55 -13.52 -0.85 1.43
C GLY A 55 -13.45 -2.27 2.02
N TYR A 56 -12.28 -2.69 2.51
CA TYR A 56 -12.13 -3.98 3.20
C TYR A 56 -12.88 -3.99 4.52
N THR A 57 -12.75 -2.93 5.33
CA THR A 57 -13.46 -2.83 6.61
C THR A 57 -14.98 -2.86 6.42
N ASP A 58 -15.51 -2.18 5.40
CA ASP A 58 -16.94 -2.23 5.04
C ASP A 58 -17.36 -3.65 4.60
N LEU A 59 -16.53 -4.32 3.79
CA LEU A 59 -16.76 -5.71 3.40
C LEU A 59 -16.78 -6.66 4.61
N ALA A 60 -15.82 -6.51 5.54
CA ALA A 60 -15.73 -7.27 6.78
C ALA A 60 -16.94 -7.04 7.68
N PHE A 61 -17.37 -5.78 7.83
CA PHE A 61 -18.56 -5.42 8.59
C PHE A 61 -19.84 -6.05 8.01
N LYS A 62 -19.97 -6.06 6.68
CA LYS A 62 -21.12 -6.68 5.98
C LYS A 62 -21.08 -8.21 5.99
N ASN A 63 -19.91 -8.81 6.19
CA ASN A 63 -19.70 -10.25 6.13
C ASN A 63 -18.98 -10.75 7.40
N PRO A 64 -19.59 -10.66 8.58
CA PRO A 64 -18.95 -11.07 9.84
C PRO A 64 -18.57 -12.56 9.84
N LYS A 65 -19.30 -13.40 9.10
CA LYS A 65 -18.98 -14.83 8.91
C LYS A 65 -17.64 -15.07 8.21
N PHE A 66 -17.12 -14.08 7.47
CA PHE A 66 -15.83 -14.16 6.80
C PHE A 66 -14.74 -13.43 7.56
N ALA A 67 -15.04 -12.33 8.26
CA ALA A 67 -14.09 -11.64 9.12
C ALA A 67 -13.66 -12.50 10.33
N TYR A 68 -14.61 -13.25 10.91
CA TYR A 68 -14.36 -14.22 11.98
C TYR A 68 -14.84 -15.61 11.54
N PRO A 69 -14.08 -16.28 10.67
CA PRO A 69 -14.54 -17.48 9.98
C PRO A 69 -14.51 -18.71 10.87
N ASP A 70 -15.59 -19.50 10.81
CA ASP A 70 -15.52 -20.93 11.07
C ASP A 70 -14.98 -21.61 9.80
N TYR A 71 -13.65 -21.70 9.71
CA TYR A 71 -13.00 -22.19 8.50
C TYR A 71 -13.34 -23.66 8.19
N ASP A 72 -13.51 -24.50 9.22
CA ASP A 72 -13.88 -25.91 9.03
C ASP A 72 -15.29 -26.02 8.43
N ALA A 73 -16.25 -25.20 8.89
CA ALA A 73 -17.58 -25.12 8.30
C ALA A 73 -17.54 -24.58 6.86
N ILE A 74 -16.78 -23.52 6.59
CA ILE A 74 -16.64 -22.96 5.23
C ILE A 74 -16.02 -23.98 4.27
N LYS A 75 -14.98 -24.70 4.72
CA LYS A 75 -14.26 -25.69 3.91
C LYS A 75 -15.13 -26.87 3.48
N THR A 76 -16.06 -27.29 4.33
CA THR A 76 -17.01 -28.38 4.05
C THR A 76 -18.33 -27.90 3.43
N GLY A 77 -18.53 -26.59 3.38
CA GLY A 77 -19.73 -25.94 2.88
C GLY A 77 -19.86 -25.90 1.36
N SER A 78 -20.73 -24.99 0.89
CA SER A 78 -21.00 -24.82 -0.54
C SER A 78 -19.75 -24.37 -1.31
N ARG A 79 -19.73 -24.60 -2.62
CA ARG A 79 -18.67 -24.04 -3.49
C ARG A 79 -18.67 -22.51 -3.43
N ASP A 80 -19.86 -21.91 -3.33
CA ASP A 80 -20.02 -20.46 -3.33
C ASP A 80 -19.46 -19.85 -2.05
N ASP A 81 -19.73 -20.43 -0.87
CA ASP A 81 -19.17 -19.96 0.40
C ASP A 81 -17.64 -20.02 0.40
N ARG A 82 -17.06 -21.12 -0.11
CA ARG A 82 -15.60 -21.25 -0.25
C ARG A 82 -15.02 -20.18 -1.18
N THR A 83 -15.68 -19.93 -2.30
CA THR A 83 -15.23 -18.94 -3.29
C THR A 83 -15.34 -17.51 -2.76
N GLN A 84 -16.43 -17.20 -2.06
CA GLN A 84 -16.65 -15.91 -1.42
C GLN A 84 -15.60 -15.66 -0.33
N TYR A 85 -15.30 -16.68 0.50
CA TYR A 85 -14.29 -16.58 1.54
C TYR A 85 -12.88 -16.41 0.96
N GLU A 86 -12.51 -17.18 -0.08
CA GLU A 86 -11.23 -16.99 -0.77
C GLU A 86 -11.10 -15.57 -1.37
N SER A 87 -12.17 -15.06 -1.96
CA SER A 87 -12.21 -13.68 -2.49
C SER A 87 -12.10 -12.64 -1.39
N PHE A 88 -12.75 -12.88 -0.24
CA PHE A 88 -12.67 -12.02 0.94
C PHE A 88 -11.23 -11.93 1.46
N VAL A 89 -10.57 -13.07 1.67
CA VAL A 89 -9.17 -13.11 2.14
C VAL A 89 -8.24 -12.47 1.12
N SER A 90 -8.49 -12.65 -0.18
CA SER A 90 -7.67 -12.01 -1.23
C SER A 90 -7.79 -10.49 -1.19
N TYR A 91 -9.02 -9.97 -1.04
CA TYR A 91 -9.25 -8.54 -0.92
C TYR A 91 -8.65 -7.95 0.36
N PHE A 92 -8.72 -8.68 1.48
CA PHE A 92 -8.05 -8.34 2.72
C PHE A 92 -6.52 -8.23 2.55
N LEU A 93 -5.88 -9.25 1.96
CA LEU A 93 -4.43 -9.25 1.76
C LEU A 93 -3.99 -8.09 0.86
N TYR A 94 -4.75 -7.80 -0.21
CA TYR A 94 -4.48 -6.66 -1.08
C TYR A 94 -4.63 -5.32 -0.34
N ALA A 95 -5.69 -5.17 0.46
CA ALA A 95 -5.89 -3.97 1.27
C ALA A 95 -4.75 -3.75 2.26
N CYS A 96 -4.28 -4.81 2.92
CA CYS A 96 -3.16 -4.74 3.83
C CYS A 96 -1.83 -4.47 3.13
N GLU A 97 -1.58 -5.05 1.96
CA GLU A 97 -0.39 -4.76 1.14
C GLU A 97 -0.28 -3.27 0.83
N GLU A 98 -1.34 -2.68 0.27
CA GLU A 98 -1.38 -1.26 -0.07
C GLU A 98 -1.20 -0.36 1.17
N THR A 99 -1.81 -0.76 2.29
CA THR A 99 -1.81 0.03 3.52
C THR A 99 -0.44 -0.01 4.23
N ILE A 100 0.16 -1.19 4.36
CA ILE A 100 1.48 -1.37 4.96
C ILE A 100 2.52 -0.62 4.12
N ALA A 101 2.43 -0.71 2.78
CA ALA A 101 3.33 0.01 1.89
C ALA A 101 3.18 1.54 1.98
N ALA A 102 1.95 2.04 2.04
CA ALA A 102 1.69 3.49 2.10
C ALA A 102 1.99 4.12 3.47
N PHE A 103 1.94 3.33 4.55
CA PHE A 103 2.09 3.79 5.93
C PHE A 103 3.20 3.05 6.69
N ALA A 104 4.31 2.73 6.02
CA ALA A 104 5.40 1.93 6.59
C ALA A 104 6.01 2.50 7.89
N ASP A 105 5.88 3.82 8.14
CA ASP A 105 6.34 4.48 9.37
C ASP A 105 5.33 4.42 10.53
N LYS A 106 4.12 3.89 10.29
CA LYS A 106 2.98 3.85 11.21
C LYS A 106 2.65 2.42 11.61
N ARG A 107 3.17 2.00 12.77
CA ARG A 107 3.04 0.61 13.27
C ARG A 107 1.60 0.18 13.50
N GLU A 108 0.70 1.12 13.75
CA GLU A 108 -0.72 0.87 13.99
C GLU A 108 -1.40 0.17 12.80
N TRP A 109 -1.02 0.49 11.57
CA TRP A 109 -1.60 -0.15 10.38
C TRP A 109 -1.14 -1.59 10.23
N GLN A 110 0.15 -1.85 10.46
CA GLN A 110 0.67 -3.22 10.51
C GLN A 110 -0.04 -4.01 11.61
N ALA A 111 -0.20 -3.43 12.80
CA ALA A 111 -0.87 -4.09 13.92
C ALA A 111 -2.35 -4.41 13.62
N SER A 112 -3.08 -3.53 12.93
CA SER A 112 -4.44 -3.82 12.46
C SER A 112 -4.48 -4.98 11.48
N CYS A 113 -3.57 -5.00 10.50
CA CYS A 113 -3.44 -6.10 9.56
C CYS A 113 -3.06 -7.42 10.25
N ASP A 114 -2.13 -7.39 11.21
CA ASP A 114 -1.73 -8.57 11.98
C ASP A 114 -2.90 -9.15 12.78
N TYR A 115 -3.71 -8.27 13.39
CA TYR A 115 -4.88 -8.66 14.16
C TYR A 115 -5.92 -9.37 13.28
N ASP A 116 -6.26 -8.77 12.13
CA ASP A 116 -7.24 -9.29 11.19
C ASP A 116 -6.74 -10.50 10.40
N LEU A 117 -5.42 -10.67 10.23
CA LEU A 117 -4.85 -11.82 9.51
C LEU A 117 -5.03 -13.12 10.31
N ARG A 118 -4.97 -13.05 11.64
CA ARG A 118 -4.89 -14.23 12.51
C ARG A 118 -5.98 -15.27 12.25
N PRO A 119 -7.28 -14.93 12.12
CA PRO A 119 -8.34 -15.91 11.84
C PRO A 119 -8.20 -16.60 10.47
N HIS A 120 -7.47 -15.99 9.53
CA HIS A 120 -7.30 -16.49 8.17
C HIS A 120 -6.07 -17.38 7.98
N LEU A 121 -5.19 -17.46 8.97
CA LEU A 121 -3.95 -18.25 8.89
C LEU A 121 -4.18 -19.75 8.58
N PRO A 122 -5.20 -20.45 9.13
CA PRO A 122 -5.48 -21.83 8.74
C PRO A 122 -5.75 -22.00 7.25
N PHE A 123 -6.57 -21.11 6.68
CA PHE A 123 -6.85 -21.08 5.25
C PHE A 123 -5.59 -20.81 4.44
N LEU A 124 -4.80 -19.81 4.83
CA LEU A 124 -3.57 -19.46 4.11
C LEU A 124 -2.53 -20.58 4.16
N CYS A 125 -2.42 -21.30 5.28
CA CYS A 125 -1.56 -22.48 5.40
C CYS A 125 -1.96 -23.58 4.42
N GLU A 126 -3.24 -23.96 4.38
CA GLU A 126 -3.73 -25.00 3.47
C GLU A 126 -3.64 -24.56 2.01
N LYS A 127 -4.07 -23.33 1.71
CA LYS A 127 -4.06 -22.77 0.35
C LYS A 127 -2.64 -22.68 -0.21
N SER A 128 -1.69 -22.19 0.58
CA SER A 128 -0.29 -22.04 0.14
C SER A 128 0.38 -23.40 -0.09
N ARG A 129 -0.01 -24.42 0.68
CA ARG A 129 0.47 -25.80 0.46
C ARG A 129 -0.13 -26.41 -0.80
N ALA A 130 -1.45 -26.29 -0.97
CA ALA A 130 -2.15 -26.86 -2.11
C ALA A 130 -1.83 -26.13 -3.43
N GLN A 131 -1.57 -24.82 -3.33
CA GLN A 131 -1.34 -23.91 -4.46
C GLN A 131 -0.21 -22.94 -4.11
N PRO A 132 1.07 -23.34 -4.23
CA PRO A 132 2.21 -22.48 -3.91
C PRO A 132 2.23 -21.14 -4.67
N ALA A 133 1.63 -21.12 -5.87
CA ALA A 133 1.49 -19.92 -6.68
C ALA A 133 0.53 -18.86 -6.07
N TYR A 134 -0.33 -19.24 -5.11
CA TYR A 134 -1.30 -18.32 -4.51
C TYR A 134 -0.63 -17.13 -3.83
N LEU A 135 0.37 -17.36 -2.96
CA LEU A 135 1.09 -16.24 -2.33
C LEU A 135 2.00 -15.50 -3.32
N ALA A 136 2.41 -16.15 -4.41
CA ALA A 136 3.25 -15.52 -5.43
C ALA A 136 2.55 -14.41 -6.22
N THR A 137 1.23 -14.26 -6.09
CA THR A 137 0.48 -13.14 -6.70
C THR A 137 0.58 -11.84 -5.91
N TYR A 138 1.15 -11.86 -4.71
CA TYR A 138 1.30 -10.70 -3.82
C TYR A 138 2.75 -10.18 -3.82
N GLY A 139 2.93 -8.94 -3.36
CA GLY A 139 4.26 -8.34 -3.17
C GLY A 139 5.15 -9.16 -2.24
N ALA A 140 6.48 -9.02 -2.38
CA ALA A 140 7.44 -9.78 -1.58
C ALA A 140 7.28 -9.54 -0.07
N ASP A 141 6.96 -8.30 0.33
CA ASP A 141 6.73 -7.94 1.72
C ASP A 141 5.48 -8.63 2.29
N THR A 142 4.38 -8.68 1.54
CA THR A 142 3.16 -9.42 1.89
C THR A 142 3.42 -10.92 2.02
N GLN A 143 4.18 -11.49 1.08
CA GLN A 143 4.58 -12.89 1.15
C GLN A 143 5.37 -13.20 2.42
N GLN A 144 6.34 -12.33 2.75
CA GLN A 144 7.14 -12.49 3.95
C GLN A 144 6.31 -12.29 5.22
N TRP A 145 5.42 -11.29 5.23
CA TRP A 145 4.50 -11.03 6.31
C TRP A 145 3.62 -12.24 6.62
N VAL A 146 2.95 -12.82 5.62
CA VAL A 146 2.11 -14.01 5.81
C VAL A 146 2.93 -15.20 6.32
N LYS A 147 4.14 -15.43 5.79
CA LYS A 147 5.04 -16.50 6.24
C LYS A 147 5.46 -16.32 7.70
N THR A 148 5.85 -15.12 8.08
CA THR A 148 6.19 -14.78 9.47
C THR A 148 5.00 -14.99 10.39
N SER A 149 3.81 -14.52 9.99
CA SER A 149 2.58 -14.67 10.79
C SER A 149 2.18 -16.13 10.99
N LEU A 150 2.32 -16.99 9.98
CA LEU A 150 2.14 -18.44 10.11
C LEU A 150 3.10 -19.04 11.15
N GLN A 151 4.38 -18.66 11.10
CA GLN A 151 5.40 -19.12 12.05
C GLN A 151 5.10 -18.63 13.47
N THR A 152 4.79 -17.34 13.64
CA THR A 152 4.47 -16.73 14.94
C THR A 152 3.24 -17.36 15.58
N ALA A 153 2.21 -17.66 14.79
CA ALA A 153 1.00 -18.33 15.28
C ALA A 153 1.14 -19.86 15.42
N SER A 154 2.33 -20.41 15.15
CA SER A 154 2.59 -21.86 15.10
C SER A 154 1.64 -22.64 14.19
N VAL A 155 1.20 -22.01 13.10
CA VAL A 155 0.32 -22.61 12.08
C VAL A 155 1.20 -23.25 11.02
N ALA A 156 1.30 -24.57 11.06
CA ALA A 156 2.08 -25.35 10.11
C ALA A 156 1.33 -26.61 9.64
N PRO A 157 1.66 -27.15 8.46
CA PRO A 157 1.19 -28.48 8.04
C PRO A 157 1.63 -29.58 9.01
N PRO A 158 0.89 -30.70 9.12
CA PRO A 158 -0.25 -31.09 8.29
C PRO A 158 -1.59 -30.48 8.72
N ASP A 159 -1.71 -30.03 9.98
CA ASP A 159 -3.01 -29.70 10.57
C ASP A 159 -3.45 -28.26 10.30
N CYS A 160 -2.51 -27.35 10.03
CA CYS A 160 -2.79 -25.93 9.73
C CYS A 160 -3.74 -25.26 10.74
N LYS A 161 -3.68 -25.65 12.02
CA LYS A 161 -4.49 -25.05 13.09
C LYS A 161 -3.71 -23.97 13.81
N LEU A 162 -4.42 -22.97 14.35
CA LEU A 162 -3.84 -21.99 15.26
C LEU A 162 -3.21 -22.72 16.46
N GLY A 163 -1.96 -22.40 16.76
CA GLY A 163 -1.34 -22.82 18.00
C GLY A 163 -2.15 -22.31 19.19
N LYS A 164 -2.23 -23.08 20.26
CA LYS A 164 -2.81 -22.61 21.52
C LYS A 164 -1.92 -21.46 22.00
N THR A 165 -2.44 -20.23 21.92
CA THR A 165 -1.87 -19.09 22.65
C THR A 165 -2.19 -19.19 24.13
#